data_AF-A0A2V5N2J2-F1
#
_entry.id   AF-A0A2V5N2J2-F1
#
_cell.length_a   1.000
_cell.length_b   1.000
_cell.length_c   1.000
_cell.angle_alpha   90.00
_cell.angle_beta   90.00
_cell.angle_gamma   90.00
#
_symmetry.space_group_name_H-M   'P 1'
#
loop_
_entity.id
_entity.type
_entity.pdbx_description
1 polymer ?
#
loop_
_entity_poly.entity_id
_entity_poly.type
_entity_poly.pdbx_seq_one_letter_code
_entity_poly.pdbx_strand_id
1 'polypeptide(L)'
;MEDLYPDPSWNFVFGQASLRERVGVYSFARYDPAFYGEARATGYETLLLRRSCKVLVHETGHMFGLAHCTFFNCLMNGSNHLAESDRRPLHLCPVCLRKLQWSIGFDVLERYRALEKVCRADGSLDEADWFSRRIKALGNE
;
A
#
# COMPACT_ATOMS: atom_id res chain seq x y z
N MET A 1 -7.45 2.10 18.54
CA MET A 1 -7.21 2.54 17.15
C MET A 1 -8.41 3.39 16.83
N GLU A 2 -8.19 4.68 16.58
CA GLU A 2 -9.28 5.66 16.45
C GLU A 2 -9.64 5.88 14.98
N ASP A 3 -10.89 6.25 14.71
CA ASP A 3 -11.36 6.58 13.38
C ASP A 3 -10.99 8.01 12.96
N LEU A 4 -10.87 8.28 11.66
CA LEU A 4 -10.37 9.56 11.14
C LEU A 4 -11.41 10.31 10.30
N TYR A 5 -11.67 11.56 10.69
CA TYR A 5 -12.57 12.50 10.03
C TYR A 5 -11.81 13.80 9.75
N PRO A 6 -11.35 14.04 8.50
CA PRO A 6 -10.50 15.19 8.20
C PRO A 6 -11.27 16.52 8.20
N ASP A 7 -12.57 16.48 7.95
CA ASP A 7 -13.46 17.64 7.90
C ASP A 7 -14.90 17.21 8.28
N PRO A 8 -15.70 18.06 8.94
CA PRO A 8 -17.09 17.74 9.29
C PRO A 8 -17.99 17.37 8.10
N SER A 9 -17.68 17.81 6.89
CA SER A 9 -18.45 17.49 5.68
C SER A 9 -18.01 16.19 4.99
N TRP A 10 -16.97 15.52 5.50
CA TRP A 10 -16.42 14.30 4.93
C TRP A 10 -16.90 13.07 5.70
N ASN A 11 -17.03 11.94 5.01
CA ASN A 11 -17.45 10.69 5.65
C ASN A 11 -16.36 10.13 6.57
N PHE A 12 -15.19 9.78 6.04
CA PHE A 12 -14.02 9.31 6.78
C PHE A 12 -12.84 9.12 5.82
N VAL A 13 -11.64 8.90 6.37
CA VAL A 13 -10.46 8.46 5.61
C VAL A 13 -9.77 7.29 6.29
N PHE A 14 -9.18 6.37 5.51
CA PHE A 14 -8.32 5.31 6.07
C PHE A 14 -6.93 5.84 6.44
N GLY A 15 -6.51 6.92 5.80
CA GLY A 15 -5.30 7.63 6.08
C GLY A 15 -5.25 8.90 5.24
N GLN A 16 -4.35 9.79 5.60
CA GLN A 16 -4.09 11.01 4.86
C GLN A 16 -2.64 11.42 5.06
N ALA A 17 -1.97 11.74 3.96
CA ALA A 17 -0.62 12.27 3.98
C ALA A 17 -0.49 13.59 3.22
N SER A 18 0.40 14.44 3.71
CA SER A 18 0.79 15.67 3.03
C SER A 18 1.88 15.38 2.00
N LEU A 19 1.64 15.82 0.76
CA LEU A 19 2.63 15.76 -0.32
C LEU A 19 3.86 16.67 -0.09
N ARG A 20 3.75 17.65 0.82
CA ARG A 20 4.78 18.70 1.01
C ARG A 20 5.45 18.61 2.37
N GLU A 21 4.65 18.46 3.41
CA GLU A 21 5.12 18.49 4.81
C GLU A 21 5.71 17.15 5.26
N ARG A 22 5.58 16.09 4.44
CA ARG A 22 6.11 14.74 4.72
C ARG A 22 5.63 14.18 6.06
N VAL A 23 4.37 14.43 6.37
CA VAL A 23 3.66 13.87 7.52
C VAL A 23 2.41 13.15 7.03
N GLY A 24 2.03 12.09 7.72
CA GLY A 24 0.82 11.34 7.43
C GLY A 24 0.25 10.70 8.68
N VAL A 25 -1.06 10.42 8.63
CA VAL A 25 -1.80 9.72 9.66
C VAL A 25 -2.58 8.58 9.00
N TYR A 26 -2.75 7.48 9.71
CA TYR A 26 -3.49 6.31 9.23
C TYR A 26 -4.27 5.68 10.37
N SER A 27 -5.38 5.04 10.02
CA SER A 27 -6.19 4.26 10.94
C SER A 27 -6.53 2.90 10.34
N PHE A 28 -6.39 1.87 11.16
CA PHE A 28 -6.82 0.51 10.84
C PHE A 28 -8.16 0.16 11.50
N ALA A 29 -8.78 1.11 12.23
CA ALA A 29 -10.03 0.89 12.96
C ALA A 29 -11.09 0.27 12.04
N ARG A 30 -11.28 0.85 10.85
CA ARG A 30 -12.28 0.43 9.86
C ARG A 30 -11.92 -0.84 9.06
N TYR A 31 -10.73 -1.42 9.26
CA TYR A 31 -10.36 -2.68 8.63
C TYR A 31 -10.66 -3.90 9.50
N ASP A 32 -10.88 -3.71 10.80
CA ASP A 32 -11.36 -4.76 11.70
C ASP A 32 -12.88 -4.92 11.54
N PRO A 33 -13.40 -6.11 11.17
CA PRO A 33 -14.83 -6.35 11.08
C PRO A 33 -15.61 -5.96 12.36
N ALA A 34 -14.95 -6.06 13.52
CA ALA A 34 -15.56 -5.68 14.80
C ALA A 34 -15.97 -4.20 14.87
N PHE A 35 -15.36 -3.32 14.06
CA PHE A 35 -15.76 -1.92 13.95
C PHE A 35 -17.21 -1.76 13.49
N TYR A 36 -17.68 -2.66 12.62
CA TYR A 36 -19.05 -2.69 12.11
C TYR A 36 -19.95 -3.65 12.90
N GLY A 37 -19.47 -4.17 14.03
CA GLY A 37 -20.17 -5.20 14.81
C GLY A 37 -20.20 -6.58 14.12
N GLU A 38 -19.37 -6.79 13.10
CA GLU A 38 -19.29 -8.06 12.37
C GLU A 38 -18.35 -9.05 13.08
N ALA A 39 -18.65 -10.34 12.93
CA ALA A 39 -17.78 -11.39 13.42
C ALA A 39 -16.48 -11.46 12.61
N ARG A 40 -15.36 -11.65 13.30
CA ARG A 40 -14.06 -11.91 12.69
C ARG A 40 -14.04 -13.32 12.09
N ALA A 41 -14.04 -13.41 10.76
CA ALA A 41 -13.92 -14.69 10.05
C ALA A 41 -12.50 -15.27 10.16
N THR A 42 -12.35 -16.56 9.86
CA THR A 42 -11.02 -17.20 9.78
C THR A 42 -10.14 -16.48 8.77
N GLY A 43 -8.92 -16.10 9.17
CA GLY A 43 -7.97 -15.37 8.33
C GLY A 43 -8.18 -13.86 8.27
N TYR A 44 -9.02 -13.28 9.14
CA TYR A 44 -9.22 -11.83 9.18
C TYR A 44 -7.92 -11.08 9.51
N GLU A 45 -7.01 -11.65 10.32
CA GLU A 45 -5.74 -11.01 10.68
C GLU A 45 -4.86 -10.80 9.44
N THR A 46 -4.79 -11.78 8.55
CA THR A 46 -4.05 -11.69 7.30
C THR A 46 -4.63 -10.61 6.39
N LEU A 47 -5.96 -10.55 6.28
CA LEU A 47 -6.65 -9.52 5.49
C LEU A 47 -6.45 -8.12 6.09
N LEU A 48 -6.56 -8.00 7.41
CA LEU A 48 -6.33 -6.77 8.18
C LEU A 48 -4.91 -6.28 7.98
N LEU A 49 -3.90 -7.16 8.13
CA LEU A 49 -2.51 -6.83 7.90
C LEU A 49 -2.28 -6.35 6.47
N ARG A 50 -2.79 -7.08 5.47
CA ARG A 50 -2.64 -6.72 4.05
C ARG A 50 -3.24 -5.35 3.74
N ARG A 51 -4.45 -5.06 4.24
CA ARG A 51 -5.11 -3.76 4.07
C ARG A 51 -4.34 -2.64 4.78
N SER A 52 -3.85 -2.91 5.99
CA SER A 52 -3.04 -1.99 6.78
C SER A 52 -1.73 -1.62 6.08
N CYS A 53 -0.99 -2.62 5.57
CA CYS A 53 0.21 -2.40 4.78
C CYS A 53 -0.11 -1.59 3.51
N LYS A 54 -1.21 -1.88 2.83
CA LYS A 54 -1.59 -1.16 1.61
C LYS A 54 -1.80 0.34 1.87
N VAL A 55 -2.61 0.69 2.87
CA VAL A 55 -2.85 2.11 3.19
C VAL A 55 -1.57 2.78 3.69
N LEU A 56 -0.82 2.12 4.57
CA LEU A 56 0.40 2.70 5.14
C LEU A 56 1.41 3.04 4.05
N VAL A 57 1.66 2.12 3.12
CA VAL A 57 2.62 2.36 2.04
C VAL A 57 2.07 3.35 1.01
N HIS A 58 0.75 3.38 0.78
CA HIS A 58 0.10 4.38 -0.08
C HIS A 58 0.29 5.81 0.45
N GLU A 59 -0.07 6.06 1.71
CA GLU A 59 0.11 7.36 2.34
C GLU A 59 1.60 7.73 2.48
N THR A 60 2.46 6.75 2.76
CA THR A 60 3.91 6.98 2.75
C THR A 60 4.40 7.40 1.36
N GLY A 61 3.83 6.84 0.29
CA GLY A 61 4.09 7.27 -1.09
C GLY A 61 3.76 8.75 -1.31
N HIS A 62 2.63 9.21 -0.78
CA HIS A 62 2.27 10.63 -0.78
C HIS A 62 3.32 11.48 -0.05
N MET A 63 3.86 11.03 1.10
CA MET A 63 4.92 11.76 1.81
C MET A 63 6.21 11.90 0.98
N PHE A 64 6.43 11.06 -0.03
CA PHE A 64 7.51 11.17 -1.02
C PHE A 64 7.10 11.95 -2.29
N GLY A 65 5.95 12.63 -2.29
CA GLY A 65 5.50 13.47 -3.40
C GLY A 65 4.82 12.71 -4.53
N LEU A 66 4.48 11.43 -4.36
CA LEU A 66 3.77 10.67 -5.39
C LEU A 66 2.28 10.99 -5.31
N ALA A 67 1.73 11.64 -6.34
CA ALA A 67 0.28 11.74 -6.50
C ALA A 67 -0.34 10.38 -6.89
N HIS A 68 -1.68 10.30 -6.86
CA HIS A 68 -2.40 9.14 -7.36
C HIS A 68 -1.95 8.76 -8.79
N CYS A 69 -1.75 7.46 -9.02
CA CYS A 69 -1.37 6.93 -10.31
C CYS A 69 -2.61 6.67 -11.18
N THR A 70 -2.58 7.09 -12.43
CA THR A 70 -3.62 6.83 -13.43
C THR A 70 -3.09 6.03 -14.64
N PHE A 71 -1.82 5.66 -14.63
CA PHE A 71 -1.14 5.06 -15.79
C PHE A 71 -1.24 3.52 -15.84
N PHE A 72 -1.22 2.86 -14.68
CA PHE A 72 -1.14 1.40 -14.55
C PHE A 72 -1.85 0.94 -13.28
N ASN A 73 -2.11 -0.36 -13.17
CA ASN A 73 -2.46 -0.99 -11.89
C ASN A 73 -1.28 -0.88 -10.92
N CYS A 74 -1.46 -0.15 -9.82
CA CYS A 74 -0.40 0.36 -8.97
C CYS A 74 -0.91 0.54 -7.54
N LEU A 75 -0.04 0.32 -6.56
CA LEU A 75 -0.29 0.68 -5.16
C LEU A 75 -0.79 2.13 -5.01
N MET A 76 -0.30 3.06 -5.84
CA MET A 76 -0.67 4.48 -5.80
C MET A 76 -1.96 4.83 -6.56
N ASN A 77 -2.73 3.89 -7.12
CA ASN A 77 -4.04 4.25 -7.70
C ASN A 77 -4.96 4.84 -6.62
N GLY A 78 -5.81 5.81 -6.91
CA GLY A 78 -6.85 6.22 -5.96
C GLY A 78 -7.87 5.09 -5.73
N SER A 79 -8.68 5.17 -4.67
CA SER A 79 -9.82 4.27 -4.48
C SER A 79 -10.96 4.97 -3.78
N ASN A 80 -12.19 4.74 -4.25
CA ASN A 80 -13.40 5.32 -3.69
C ASN A 80 -14.08 4.40 -2.66
N HIS A 81 -13.77 3.10 -2.66
CA HIS A 81 -14.34 2.14 -1.72
C HIS A 81 -13.39 0.96 -1.44
N LEU A 82 -13.70 0.20 -0.38
CA LEU A 82 -12.85 -0.89 0.12
C LEU A 82 -12.59 -1.99 -0.93
N ALA A 83 -13.61 -2.39 -1.68
CA ALA A 83 -13.44 -3.43 -2.71
C ALA A 83 -12.49 -3.01 -3.85
N GLU A 84 -12.43 -1.71 -4.19
CA GLU A 84 -11.45 -1.20 -5.15
C GLU A 84 -10.06 -1.22 -4.53
N SER A 85 -9.95 -0.76 -3.28
CA SER A 85 -8.71 -0.79 -2.52
C SER A 85 -8.13 -2.21 -2.46
N ASP A 86 -8.96 -3.22 -2.19
CA ASP A 86 -8.56 -4.62 -2.08
C ASP A 86 -8.01 -5.18 -3.40
N ARG A 87 -8.58 -4.79 -4.55
CA ARG A 87 -8.14 -5.23 -5.89
C ARG A 87 -6.81 -4.64 -6.35
N ARG A 88 -6.39 -3.49 -5.81
CA ARG A 88 -5.09 -2.89 -6.14
C ARG A 88 -3.93 -3.79 -5.67
N PRO A 89 -2.75 -3.72 -6.29
CA PRO A 89 -1.57 -4.43 -5.81
C PRO A 89 -0.92 -3.74 -4.59
N LEU A 90 0.02 -4.43 -3.94
CA LEU A 90 0.96 -3.86 -2.96
C LEU A 90 2.25 -3.32 -3.61
N HIS A 91 2.49 -3.60 -4.89
CA HIS A 91 3.67 -3.12 -5.62
C HIS A 91 3.42 -1.80 -6.37
N LEU A 92 4.50 -1.05 -6.57
CA LEU A 92 4.52 0.14 -7.44
C LEU A 92 4.65 -0.27 -8.91
N CYS A 93 3.93 0.42 -9.79
CA CYS A 93 4.18 0.32 -11.24
C CYS A 93 5.53 0.97 -11.61
N PRO A 94 6.07 0.74 -12.82
CA PRO A 94 7.37 1.28 -13.23
C PRO A 94 7.48 2.81 -13.10
N VAL A 95 6.39 3.54 -13.41
CA VAL A 95 6.35 5.01 -13.30
C VAL A 95 6.50 5.46 -11.84
N CYS A 96 5.69 4.92 -10.93
CA CYS A 96 5.74 5.29 -9.52
C CYS A 96 7.01 4.79 -8.84
N LEU A 97 7.51 3.60 -9.21
CA LEU A 97 8.80 3.11 -8.75
C LEU A 97 9.92 4.08 -9.12
N ARG A 98 9.97 4.55 -10.37
CA ARG A 98 11.00 5.49 -10.81
C ARG A 98 10.88 6.85 -10.12
N LYS A 99 9.66 7.35 -9.88
CA LYS A 99 9.44 8.57 -9.08
C LYS A 99 9.99 8.43 -7.67
N LEU A 100 9.69 7.30 -7.00
CA LEU A 100 10.20 7.04 -5.66
C LEU A 100 11.73 6.88 -5.66
N GLN A 101 12.27 6.11 -6.61
CA GLN A 101 13.71 5.92 -6.75
C GLN A 101 14.43 7.24 -6.97
N TRP A 102 13.91 8.11 -7.83
CA TRP A 102 14.45 9.45 -8.04
C TRP A 102 14.47 10.28 -6.76
N SER A 103 13.47 10.11 -5.88
CA SER A 103 13.31 10.91 -4.67
C SER A 103 14.28 10.52 -3.54
N ILE A 104 14.68 9.25 -3.44
CA ILE A 104 15.47 8.74 -2.30
C ILE A 104 16.69 7.87 -2.68
N GLY A 105 16.91 7.56 -3.95
CA GLY A 105 18.16 6.98 -4.45
C GLY A 105 18.47 5.54 -4.01
N PHE A 106 17.53 4.60 -4.14
CA PHE A 106 17.78 3.17 -3.85
C PHE A 106 18.10 2.34 -5.10
N ASP A 107 18.75 1.19 -4.87
CA ASP A 107 18.88 0.13 -5.86
C ASP A 107 17.55 -0.66 -6.00
N VAL A 108 17.07 -0.76 -7.24
CA VAL A 108 15.75 -1.37 -7.53
C VAL A 108 15.77 -2.87 -7.26
N LEU A 109 16.88 -3.56 -7.57
CA LEU A 109 16.97 -5.01 -7.46
C LEU A 109 17.07 -5.45 -6.00
N GLU A 110 17.88 -4.75 -5.20
CA GLU A 110 17.96 -4.92 -3.74
C GLU A 110 16.60 -4.68 -3.09
N ARG A 111 15.91 -3.60 -3.47
CA ARG A 111 14.57 -3.31 -2.97
C ARG A 111 13.59 -4.44 -3.30
N TYR A 112 13.59 -4.97 -4.52
CA TYR A 112 12.69 -6.07 -4.86
C TYR A 112 13.02 -7.37 -4.11
N ARG A 113 14.30 -7.71 -3.92
CA ARG A 113 14.70 -8.86 -3.09
C ARG A 113 14.24 -8.72 -1.64
N ALA A 114 14.38 -7.52 -1.07
CA ALA A 114 13.91 -7.24 0.28
C ALA A 114 12.39 -7.38 0.40
N LEU A 115 11.62 -6.84 -0.57
CA LEU A 115 10.17 -6.94 -0.57
C LEU A 115 9.67 -8.37 -0.82
N GLU A 116 10.29 -9.13 -1.72
CA GLU A 116 9.97 -10.55 -1.90
C GLU A 116 10.12 -11.30 -0.58
N LYS A 117 11.22 -11.08 0.15
CA LYS A 117 11.45 -11.72 1.45
C LYS A 117 10.35 -11.37 2.46
N VAL A 118 9.94 -10.10 2.55
CA VAL A 118 8.86 -9.66 3.44
C VAL A 118 7.53 -10.32 3.06
N CYS A 119 7.16 -10.28 1.78
CA CYS A 119 5.91 -10.88 1.30
C CYS A 119 5.86 -12.40 1.46
N ARG A 120 7.01 -13.08 1.41
CA ARG A 120 7.05 -14.52 1.73
C ARG A 120 6.85 -14.78 3.22
N ALA A 121 7.43 -13.93 4.07
CA ALA A 121 7.29 -14.06 5.52
C ALA A 121 5.87 -13.74 6.02
N ASP A 122 5.16 -12.82 5.36
CA ASP A 122 3.78 -12.43 5.73
C ASP A 122 2.68 -13.29 5.06
N GLY A 123 3.06 -14.20 4.14
CA GLY A 123 2.13 -15.08 3.43
C GLY A 123 1.46 -14.47 2.19
N SER A 124 1.85 -13.26 1.77
CA SER A 124 1.40 -12.59 0.53
C SER A 124 2.12 -13.15 -0.69
N LEU A 125 1.89 -14.44 -0.97
CA LEU A 125 2.61 -15.19 -2.02
C LEU A 125 2.42 -14.61 -3.42
N ASP A 126 1.25 -14.02 -3.70
CA ASP A 126 0.95 -13.38 -4.99
C ASP A 126 1.87 -12.18 -5.28
N GLU A 127 2.12 -11.36 -4.26
CA GLU A 127 3.04 -10.22 -4.33
C GLU A 127 4.50 -10.69 -4.37
N ALA A 128 4.85 -11.69 -3.55
CA ALA A 128 6.19 -12.30 -3.57
C ALA A 128 6.53 -12.83 -4.96
N ASP A 129 5.62 -13.55 -5.61
CA ASP A 129 5.82 -14.10 -6.95
C ASP A 129 5.88 -13.00 -8.01
N TRP A 130 5.14 -11.90 -7.82
CA TRP A 130 5.29 -10.71 -8.65
C TRP A 130 6.71 -10.14 -8.57
N PHE A 131 7.25 -9.94 -7.36
CA PHE A 131 8.61 -9.44 -7.17
C PHE A 131 9.65 -10.42 -7.73
N SER A 132 9.48 -11.73 -7.51
CA SER A 132 10.35 -12.78 -8.06
C SER A 132 10.49 -12.68 -9.58
N ARG A 133 9.38 -12.47 -10.30
CA ARG A 133 9.40 -12.27 -11.75
C ARG A 133 10.16 -11.01 -12.16
N ARG A 134 10.09 -9.93 -11.38
CA ARG A 134 10.84 -8.69 -11.66
C ARG A 134 12.34 -8.85 -11.39
N ILE A 135 12.71 -9.53 -10.31
CA ILE A 135 14.11 -9.84 -9.98
C ILE A 135 14.75 -10.63 -11.11
N LYS A 136 14.07 -11.67 -11.61
CA LYS A 136 14.56 -12.47 -12.76
C LYS A 136 14.71 -11.64 -14.03
N ALA A 137 13.76 -10.73 -14.30
CA ALA A 137 13.81 -9.90 -15.49
C ALA A 137 14.95 -8.88 -15.47
N LEU A 138 15.29 -8.33 -14.30
CA LEU A 138 16.33 -7.31 -14.13
C LEU A 138 17.72 -7.90 -13.83
N GLY A 139 17.80 -9.10 -13.25
CA GLY A 139 19.06 -9.76 -12.89
C GLY A 139 19.69 -10.58 -14.03
N ASN A 140 19.09 -10.57 -15.22
CA ASN A 140 19.62 -11.21 -16.42
C ASN A 140 20.29 -10.20 -17.38
N GLU A 141 20.54 -8.97 -16.92
CA GLU A 141 21.45 -8.00 -17.55
C GLU A 141 22.89 -8.21 -17.06
#